data_AF-A0A225DEL2-F1
#
_entry.id   AF-A0A225DEL2-F1
#
_cell.length_a   1.000
_cell.length_b   1.000
_cell.length_c   1.000
_cell.angle_alpha   90.00
_cell.angle_beta   90.00
_cell.angle_gamma   90.00
#
_symmetry.space_group_name_H-M   'P 1'
#
loop_
_entity.id
_entity.type
_entity.pdbx_description
1 polymer ?
#
loop_
_entity_poly.entity_id
_entity_poly.type
_entity_poly.pdbx_seq_one_letter_code
_entity_poly.pdbx_strand_id
1 'polypeptide(L)' 'MSSLHDRIAQFRKMATDDPDNELGHFRLGQLLMEDNQHAAAVEAFEKTVELSPNSRRSTSTSGNVTANSVRRTRRSKC' A
#
# COMPACT_ATOMS: atom_id res chain seq x y z
N MET A 1 -2.09 -11.85 -29.10
CA MET A 1 -2.74 -12.50 -27.95
C MET A 1 -2.05 -11.98 -26.70
N SER A 2 -2.57 -10.90 -26.14
CA SER A 2 -1.89 -10.16 -25.07
C SER A 2 -2.61 -10.40 -23.75
N SER A 3 -2.51 -11.64 -23.28
CA SER A 3 -3.08 -12.10 -22.01
C SER A 3 -2.52 -11.37 -20.78
N LEU A 4 -1.49 -10.52 -20.96
CA LEU A 4 -0.89 -9.70 -19.92
C LEU A 4 -1.90 -8.72 -19.30
N HIS A 5 -2.70 -8.05 -20.12
CA HIS A 5 -3.70 -7.10 -19.63
C HIS A 5 -4.80 -7.80 -18.82
N ASP A 6 -5.29 -8.96 -19.28
CA ASP A 6 -6.24 -9.78 -18.52
C ASP A 6 -5.64 -10.27 -17.20
N ARG A 7 -4.37 -10.69 -17.19
CA ARG A 7 -3.67 -11.09 -15.97
C ARG A 7 -3.54 -9.92 -14.99
N ILE A 8 -3.16 -8.73 -15.46
CA ILE A 8 -3.10 -7.52 -14.64
C ILE A 8 -4.47 -7.23 -14.01
N ALA A 9 -5.55 -7.31 -14.79
CA ALA A 9 -6.91 -7.11 -14.30
C ALA A 9 -7.33 -8.16 -13.26
N GLN A 10 -6.96 -9.42 -13.47
CA GLN A 10 -7.24 -10.52 -12.54
C GLN A 10 -6.47 -10.35 -11.22
N PHE A 11 -5.18 -10.03 -11.28
CA PHE A 11 -4.37 -9.77 -10.09
C PHE A 11 -4.82 -8.52 -9.33
N ARG A 12 -5.35 -7.50 -10.03
CA ARG A 12 -5.94 -6.32 -9.38
C ARG A 12 -7.21 -6.66 -8.59
N LYS A 13 -8.05 -7.56 -9.10
CA LYS A 13 -9.20 -8.11 -8.36
C LYS A 13 -8.74 -8.92 -7.14
N MET A 14 -7.75 -9.81 -7.33
CA MET A 14 -7.18 -10.57 -6.21
C MET A 14 -6.58 -9.68 -5.13
N ALA A 15 -5.90 -8.60 -5.49
CA ALA A 15 -5.39 -7.61 -4.52
C ALA A 15 -6.50 -6.81 -3.82
N THR A 16 -7.72 -6.80 -4.36
CA THR A 16 -8.90 -6.19 -3.72
C THR A 16 -9.56 -7.18 -2.76
N ASP A 17 -9.61 -8.47 -3.14
CA ASP A 17 -10.17 -9.54 -2.31
C ASP A 17 -9.23 -9.92 -1.15
N ASP A 18 -7.91 -9.97 -1.40
CA ASP A 18 -6.85 -10.28 -0.44
C ASP A 18 -5.79 -9.15 -0.43
N PRO A 19 -6.05 -8.04 0.28
CA PRO A 19 -5.14 -6.90 0.32
C PRO A 19 -3.82 -7.18 1.07
N ASP A 20 -3.74 -8.26 1.85
CA ASP A 20 -2.53 -8.67 2.58
C ASP A 20 -1.64 -9.65 1.79
N ASN A 21 -2.01 -10.00 0.55
CA ASN A 21 -1.26 -10.96 -0.23
C ASN A 21 -0.05 -10.31 -0.94
N GLU A 22 1.07 -10.22 -0.23
CA GLU A 22 2.37 -9.73 -0.74
C GLU A 22 2.77 -10.40 -2.07
N LEU A 23 2.54 -11.71 -2.19
CA LEU A 23 2.88 -12.47 -3.39
C LEU A 23 2.04 -12.03 -4.60
N GLY A 24 0.79 -11.65 -4.36
CA GLY A 24 -0.11 -11.11 -5.38
C GLY A 24 0.37 -9.76 -5.92
N HIS A 25 0.80 -8.87 -5.03
CA HIS A 25 1.38 -7.57 -5.39
C HIS A 25 2.71 -7.71 -6.15
N PHE A 26 3.56 -8.65 -5.74
CA PHE A 26 4.82 -8.94 -6.44
C PHE A 26 4.57 -9.45 -7.88
N ARG A 27 3.62 -10.38 -8.04
CA ARG A 27 3.23 -10.93 -9.36
C ARG A 27 2.60 -9.85 -10.26
N LEU A 28 1.81 -8.95 -9.68
CA LEU A 28 1.25 -7.81 -10.40
C LEU A 28 2.36 -6.87 -10.90
N GLY A 29 3.35 -6.55 -10.05
CA GLY A 29 4.51 -5.73 -10.43
C GLY A 29 5.33 -6.34 -11.57
N GLN A 30 5.55 -7.65 -11.56
CA GLN A 30 6.23 -8.36 -12.67
C GLN A 30 5.46 -8.25 -13.99
N LEU A 31 4.13 -8.36 -13.96
CA LEU A 31 3.31 -8.24 -15.17
C LEU A 31 3.29 -6.81 -15.72
N LEU A 32 3.28 -5.81 -14.83
CA LEU A 32 3.35 -4.40 -15.21
C LEU A 32 4.72 -4.03 -15.81
N MET A 33 5.80 -4.65 -15.34
CA MET A 33 7.12 -4.56 -15.96
C MET A 33 7.13 -5.09 -17.40
N GLU A 34 6.52 -6.27 -17.63
CA GLU A 34 6.39 -6.85 -18.97
C GLU A 34 5.52 -5.99 -19.91
N ASP A 35 4.55 -5.27 -19.35
CA ASP A 35 3.69 -4.33 -20.07
C ASP A 35 4.34 -2.95 -20.30
N ASN A 36 5.62 -2.76 -19.93
CA ASN A 36 6.36 -1.49 -19.93
C ASN A 36 5.76 -0.39 -19.02
N GLN A 37 4.84 -0.74 -18.12
CA GLN A 37 4.21 0.14 -17.15
C GLN A 37 5.05 0.27 -15.87
N HIS A 38 6.27 0.77 -16.02
CA HIS A 38 7.25 0.88 -14.93
C HIS A 38 6.72 1.69 -13.73
N ALA A 39 5.95 2.75 -13.97
CA ALA A 39 5.38 3.57 -12.89
C ALA A 39 4.41 2.78 -12.00
N ALA A 40 3.48 2.03 -12.62
CA ALA A 40 2.53 1.19 -11.89
C ALA A 40 3.21 -0.02 -11.23
N ALA A 41 4.27 -0.55 -11.86
CA ALA A 41 5.06 -1.62 -11.28
C ALA A 41 5.74 -1.20 -9.97
N VAL A 42 6.31 0.01 -9.91
CA VAL A 42 6.94 0.56 -8.71
C VAL A 42 5.93 0.66 -7.57
N GLU A 43 4.74 1.21 -7.79
CA GLU A 43 3.68 1.28 -6.77
C GLU A 43 3.26 -0.12 -6.27
N ALA A 44 3.21 -1.11 -7.16
CA ALA A 44 2.89 -2.50 -6.77
C ALA A 44 3.99 -3.13 -5.92
N PHE A 45 5.27 -2.87 -6.24
CA PHE A 45 6.40 -3.35 -5.45
C PHE A 45 6.51 -2.61 -4.11
N GLU A 46 6.23 -1.31 -4.05
CA GLU A 46 6.16 -0.54 -2.80
C GLU A 46 5.12 -1.14 -1.86
N LYS A 47 3.90 -1.41 -2.36
CA LYS A 47 2.88 -2.12 -1.57
C LYS A 47 3.34 -3.51 -1.12
N THR A 48 4.11 -4.22 -1.94
CA THR A 48 4.67 -5.51 -1.54
C THR A 48 5.59 -5.34 -0.31
N VAL A 49 6.47 -4.33 -0.33
CA VAL A 49 7.38 -4.00 0.78
C VAL A 49 6.61 -3.48 2.01
N GLU A 50 5.48 -2.79 1.81
CA GLU A 50 4.55 -2.31 2.85
C GLU A 50 3.62 -3.39 3.41
N LEU A 51 3.44 -4.52 2.73
CA LEU A 51 2.70 -5.71 3.21
C LEU A 51 3.62 -6.75 3.86
N SER A 52 4.89 -6.79 3.45
CA SER A 52 5.95 -7.52 4.15
C SER A 52 6.46 -6.94 5.50
N PRO A 53 5.96 -5.83 6.12
CA PRO A 53 6.33 -5.46 7.48
C PRO A 53 5.56 -6.27 8.52
N ASN A 54 4.94 -7.40 8.14
CA ASN A 54 4.63 -8.46 9.09
C ASN A 54 5.89 -9.21 9.61
N SER A 55 7.11 -8.81 9.19
CA SER A 55 8.35 -9.04 9.96
C SER A 55 8.80 -7.81 10.78
N ARG A 56 8.17 -6.65 10.57
CA ARG A 56 8.52 -5.38 11.22
C ARG A 56 7.29 -4.61 11.71
N ARG A 57 6.49 -5.28 12.56
CA ARG A 57 5.73 -4.67 13.66
C ARG A 57 4.58 -3.72 13.24
N SER A 58 3.35 -4.23 13.37
CA SER A 58 2.15 -3.51 13.85
C SER A 58 2.12 -1.98 13.65
N THR A 59 1.27 -1.50 12.73
CA THR A 59 0.68 -0.15 12.86
C THR A 59 -0.77 -0.10 12.36
N SER A 60 -1.62 -0.98 12.86
CA SER A 60 -3.03 -0.65 13.13
C SER A 60 -3.09 0.07 14.49
N THR A 61 -2.55 1.29 14.54
CA THR A 61 -2.91 2.29 15.55
C THR A 61 -2.95 3.66 14.88
N SER A 62 -3.64 3.74 13.74
CA SER A 62 -4.25 4.99 13.30
C SER A 62 -5.41 5.30 14.24
N GLY A 63 -5.12 5.98 15.34
CA GLY A 63 -6.15 6.34 16.33
C GLY A 63 -5.85 7.53 17.23
N ASN A 64 -4.69 8.20 17.15
CA ASN A 64 -4.42 9.35 18.02
C ASN A 64 -3.40 10.38 17.50
N VAL A 65 -3.51 10.83 16.24
CA VAL A 65 -2.64 11.93 15.77
C VAL A 65 -3.33 13.02 14.96
N THR A 66 -4.64 13.22 15.14
CA THR A 66 -5.34 14.33 14.44
C THR A 66 -6.45 15.03 15.20
N ALA A 67 -6.51 14.93 16.54
CA ALA A 67 -7.58 15.60 17.29
C ALA A 67 -7.12 16.28 18.58
N ASN A 68 -6.00 17.03 18.57
CA ASN A 68 -5.89 18.20 19.44
C ASN A 68 -4.84 19.22 18.99
N SER A 69 -4.88 19.60 17.71
CA SER A 69 -4.70 21.03 17.42
C SER A 69 -5.98 21.73 17.90
N VAL A 70 -5.84 22.83 18.63
CA VAL A 70 -6.93 23.70 19.15
C VAL A 70 -7.43 23.40 20.58
N ARG A 71 -6.56 23.68 21.56
CA ARG A 71 -6.89 24.53 22.74
C ARG A 71 -5.58 25.10 23.28
N ARG A 72 -5.01 26.13 22.64
CA ARG A 72 -5.18 27.53 23.09
C ARG A 72 -5.79 27.61 24.48
N THR A 73 -4.97 27.80 25.52
CA THR A 73 -4.94 29.01 26.37
C THR A 73 -4.21 28.75 27.70
N ARG A 74 -3.40 29.75 28.08
CA ARG A 74 -2.85 30.03 29.43
C ARG A 74 -1.72 29.15 29.95
N ARG A 75 -0.53 29.35 29.40
CA ARG A 75 0.70 29.48 30.22
C ARG A 75 1.15 30.94 30.19
N SER A 76 0.69 31.74 31.15
CA SER A 76 1.29 33.03 31.52
C SER A 76 0.81 33.42 32.92
N LYS A 77 1.52 32.93 33.93
CA LYS A 77 1.74 33.54 35.26
C LYS A 77 3.20 33.17 35.54
N CYS A 78 4.12 34.13 35.42
CA CYS A 78 4.57 35.00 36.53
C CYS A 78 4.95 34.15 37.73
#